data_AF-A0A952RX84-F1
#
_entry.id   AF-A0A952RX84-F1
#
_cell.length_a   1.000
_cell.length_b   1.000
_cell.length_c   1.000
_cell.angle_alpha   90.00
_cell.angle_beta   90.00
_cell.angle_gamma   90.00
#
_symmetry.space_group_name_H-M   'P 1'
#
loop_
_entity.id
_entity.type
_entity.pdbx_description
1 polymer ?
#
loop_
_entity_poly.entity_id
_entity_poly.type
_entity_poly.pdbx_seq_one_letter_code
_entity_poly.pdbx_strand_id
1 'polypeptide(L)'
;MSPAMIPITYDALVELTVGRGVPSRAAAELAVRTTLAMLGQLLTDDEAAFLARRLAPELARLLERSEADVDVDERAQVVLRVLGESVDEDARRLLVRVLPAELARHLEPVVYGEPEPHRPPSGHTLADGRPGSRRPLSEAGARRDT
;
A
#
# COMPACT_ATOMS: atom_id res chain seq x y z
N MET A 1 -11.94 -25.89 7.77
CA MET A 1 -11.04 -25.34 8.80
C MET A 1 -10.49 -24.04 8.24
N SER A 2 -10.99 -22.89 8.69
CA SER A 2 -10.42 -21.61 8.28
C SER A 2 -9.03 -21.48 8.89
N PRO A 3 -8.00 -21.09 8.13
CA PRO A 3 -6.67 -20.87 8.68
C PRO A 3 -6.75 -19.87 9.85
N ALA A 4 -6.00 -20.14 10.92
CA ALA A 4 -5.87 -19.21 12.03
C ALA A 4 -5.20 -17.94 11.51
N MET A 5 -6.01 -16.92 11.23
CA MET A 5 -5.56 -15.65 10.71
C MET A 5 -4.86 -14.92 11.85
N ILE A 6 -3.58 -14.63 11.69
CA ILE A 6 -2.82 -13.86 12.67
C ILE A 6 -3.34 -12.42 12.58
N PRO A 7 -3.88 -11.84 13.66
CA PRO A 7 -4.36 -10.46 13.64
C PRO A 7 -3.19 -9.52 13.36
N ILE A 8 -3.40 -8.54 12.49
CA ILE A 8 -2.40 -7.52 12.21
C ILE A 8 -2.18 -6.67 13.45
N THR A 9 -0.91 -6.51 13.86
CA THR A 9 -0.53 -5.67 14.98
C THR A 9 -0.37 -4.21 14.54
N TYR A 10 -0.45 -3.28 15.50
CA TYR A 10 -0.22 -1.86 15.24
C TYR A 10 1.17 -1.62 14.64
N ASP A 11 2.22 -2.19 15.23
CA ASP A 11 3.60 -2.04 14.74
C ASP A 11 3.76 -2.61 13.32
N ALA A 12 3.17 -3.77 13.02
CA ALA A 12 3.24 -4.34 11.68
C ALA A 12 2.59 -3.42 10.64
N LEU A 13 1.44 -2.82 10.97
CA LEU A 13 0.74 -1.89 10.09
C LEU A 13 1.57 -0.61 9.84
N VAL A 14 2.21 -0.08 10.89
CA VAL A 14 3.12 1.07 10.79
C VAL A 14 4.33 0.76 9.91
N GLU A 15 5.01 -0.36 10.15
CA GLU A 15 6.19 -0.76 9.37
C GLU A 15 5.85 -1.01 7.89
N LEU A 16 4.70 -1.66 7.60
CA LEU A 16 4.21 -1.83 6.24
C LEU A 16 3.93 -0.48 5.56
N THR A 17 3.38 0.49 6.31
CA THR A 17 3.09 1.84 5.81
C THR A 17 4.38 2.60 5.48
N VAL A 18 5.42 2.49 6.32
CA VAL A 18 6.75 3.04 6.02
C VAL A 18 7.34 2.39 4.76
N GLY A 19 7.26 1.05 4.65
CA GLY A 19 7.74 0.31 3.49
C GLY A 19 7.05 0.67 2.16
N ARG A 20 5.91 1.39 2.21
CA ARG A 20 5.16 1.88 1.05
C ARG A 20 5.44 3.35 0.72
N GLY A 21 6.41 3.98 1.37
CA GLY A 21 6.92 5.31 1.00
C GLY A 21 6.52 6.45 1.94
N VAL A 22 5.91 6.16 3.09
CA VAL A 22 5.68 7.19 4.12
C VAL A 22 7.03 7.56 4.75
N PRO A 23 7.39 8.86 4.80
CA PRO A 23 8.79 9.30 4.98
C PRO A 23 9.37 9.01 6.37
N SER A 24 8.54 8.73 7.37
CA SER A 24 9.01 8.40 8.71
C SER A 24 7.99 7.52 9.46
N ARG A 25 8.49 6.81 10.47
CA ARG A 25 7.65 6.04 11.40
C ARG A 25 6.60 6.91 12.09
N ALA A 26 6.99 8.10 12.56
CA ALA A 26 6.05 9.03 13.19
C ALA A 26 4.93 9.48 12.23
N ALA A 27 5.26 9.72 10.95
CA ALA A 27 4.27 10.05 9.93
C ALA A 27 3.35 8.84 9.62
N ALA A 28 3.88 7.62 9.62
CA ALA A 28 3.10 6.40 9.44
C ALA A 28 2.16 6.14 10.62
N GLU A 29 2.63 6.29 11.85
CA GLU A 29 1.81 6.18 13.06
C GLU A 29 0.66 7.18 13.06
N LEU A 30 0.95 8.44 12.70
CA LEU A 30 -0.09 9.45 12.55
C LEU A 30 -1.10 9.05 11.47
N ALA A 31 -0.64 8.66 10.28
CA ALA A 31 -1.52 8.26 9.18
C ALA A 31 -2.41 7.06 9.58
N VAL A 32 -1.86 6.04 10.24
CA VAL A 32 -2.61 4.87 10.71
C VAL A 32 -3.69 5.28 11.70
N ARG A 33 -3.34 6.07 12.72
CA ARG A 33 -4.31 6.54 13.72
C ARG A 33 -5.43 7.36 13.09
N THR A 34 -5.07 8.30 12.24
CA THR A 34 -6.00 9.20 11.57
C THR A 34 -6.96 8.43 10.66
N THR A 35 -6.45 7.45 9.92
CA THR A 35 -7.27 6.59 9.04
C THR A 35 -8.24 5.71 9.84
N LEU A 36 -7.78 5.09 10.93
CA LEU A 36 -8.64 4.26 11.80
C LEU A 36 -9.70 5.10 12.51
N ALA A 37 -9.33 6.30 12.99
CA ALA A 37 -10.26 7.22 13.60
C ALA A 37 -11.37 7.66 12.62
N MET A 38 -11.01 7.96 11.38
CA MET A 38 -11.97 8.23 10.31
C MET A 38 -12.87 7.02 10.02
N LEU A 39 -12.31 5.82 9.93
CA LEU A 39 -13.10 4.60 9.73
C LEU A 39 -14.11 4.39 10.86
N GLY A 40 -13.73 4.65 12.12
CA GLY A 40 -14.62 4.57 13.26
C GLY A 40 -15.86 5.48 13.16
N GLN A 41 -15.77 6.60 12.44
CA GLN A 41 -16.90 7.52 12.23
C GLN A 41 -17.84 7.08 11.10
N LEU A 42 -17.31 6.35 10.12
CA LEU A 42 -18.07 5.86 8.98
C LEU A 42 -18.78 4.54 9.26
N LEU A 43 -18.28 3.78 10.25
CA LEU A 43 -18.82 2.49 10.65
C LEU A 43 -19.91 2.68 11.70
N THR A 44 -20.97 1.88 11.59
CA THR A 44 -21.91 1.69 12.71
C THR A 44 -21.25 0.88 13.84
N ASP A 45 -21.81 0.92 15.05
CA ASP A 45 -21.27 0.20 16.22
C ASP A 45 -21.06 -1.30 15.94
N ASP A 46 -22.00 -1.94 15.24
CA ASP A 46 -21.91 -3.35 14.87
C ASP A 46 -20.79 -3.63 13.87
N GLU A 47 -20.60 -2.74 12.90
CA GLU A 47 -19.56 -2.85 11.87
C GLU A 47 -18.17 -2.58 12.46
N ALA A 48 -18.06 -1.59 13.35
CA ALA A 48 -16.85 -1.31 14.12
C ALA A 48 -16.49 -2.51 15.01
N ALA A 49 -17.47 -3.09 15.72
CA ALA A 49 -17.27 -4.29 16.53
C ALA A 49 -16.86 -5.50 15.68
N PHE A 50 -17.40 -5.64 14.48
CA PHE A 50 -17.04 -6.70 13.54
C PHE A 50 -15.58 -6.57 13.05
N LEU A 51 -15.13 -5.35 12.74
CA LEU A 51 -13.75 -5.04 12.37
C LEU A 51 -12.79 -5.22 13.55
N ALA A 52 -13.15 -4.72 14.72
CA ALA A 52 -12.36 -4.81 15.95
C ALA A 52 -11.96 -6.26 16.30
N ARG A 53 -12.86 -7.23 16.06
CA ARG A 53 -12.58 -8.67 16.30
C ARG A 53 -11.48 -9.27 15.41
N ARG A 54 -11.14 -8.60 14.30
CA ARG A 54 -10.13 -9.03 13.32
C ARG A 54 -8.83 -8.26 13.44
N LEU A 55 -8.85 -7.15 14.16
CA LEU A 55 -7.69 -6.32 14.41
C LEU A 55 -7.09 -6.65 15.78
N ALA A 56 -5.83 -6.30 15.98
CA ALA A 56 -5.25 -6.34 17.32
C ALA A 56 -5.99 -5.36 18.27
N PRO A 57 -6.05 -5.65 19.59
CA PRO A 57 -6.79 -4.84 20.55
C PRO A 57 -6.40 -3.36 20.56
N GLU A 58 -5.14 -3.01 20.27
CA GLU A 58 -4.70 -1.61 20.20
C GLU A 58 -5.35 -0.87 19.03
N LEU A 59 -5.50 -1.54 17.89
CA LEU A 59 -6.15 -0.99 16.69
C LEU A 59 -7.66 -0.87 16.88
N ALA A 60 -8.28 -1.87 17.53
CA ALA A 60 -9.70 -1.85 17.87
C ALA A 60 -10.07 -0.62 18.71
N ARG A 61 -9.25 -0.25 19.70
CA ARG A 61 -9.46 0.94 20.54
C ARG A 61 -9.42 2.26 19.76
N LEU A 62 -8.76 2.29 18.61
CA LEU A 62 -8.71 3.48 17.74
C LEU A 62 -9.99 3.62 16.90
N LEU A 63 -10.70 2.52 16.63
CA LEU A 63 -12.03 2.55 16.01
C LEU A 63 -13.10 3.07 16.98
N GLU A 64 -13.00 2.71 18.26
CA GLU A 64 -13.97 3.09 19.30
C GLU A 64 -13.88 4.57 19.74
N ARG A 65 -12.81 5.27 19.35
CA ARG A 65 -12.53 6.64 19.80
C ARG A 65 -12.32 7.57 18.62
N SER A 66 -13.37 8.20 18.10
CA SER A 66 -13.16 9.36 17.22
C SER A 66 -14.33 10.33 17.11
N GLU A 67 -14.18 11.48 17.77
CA GLU A 67 -14.84 12.74 17.41
C GLU A 67 -13.86 13.65 16.61
N ALA A 68 -12.90 13.08 15.89
CA ALA A 68 -11.91 13.87 15.16
C ALA A 68 -12.45 14.29 13.79
N ASP A 69 -12.56 15.58 13.53
CA ASP A 69 -12.82 16.11 12.18
C ASP A 69 -11.53 15.94 11.36
N VAL A 70 -11.48 14.87 10.57
CA VAL A 70 -10.26 14.42 9.89
C VAL A 70 -10.40 14.62 8.39
N ASP A 71 -9.55 15.50 7.85
CA ASP A 71 -9.37 15.65 6.41
C ASP A 71 -8.58 14.46 5.83
N VAL A 72 -9.08 13.89 4.74
CA VAL A 72 -8.48 12.72 4.11
C VAL A 72 -7.32 13.15 3.22
N ASP A 73 -6.09 12.89 3.66
CA ASP A 73 -4.89 13.20 2.90
C ASP A 73 -4.36 11.99 2.09
N GLU A 74 -3.31 12.24 1.30
CA GLU A 74 -2.63 11.22 0.48
C GLU A 74 -2.09 10.03 1.31
N ARG A 75 -1.81 10.21 2.60
CA ARG A 75 -1.27 9.17 3.47
C ARG A 75 -2.35 8.19 3.90
N ALA A 76 -3.59 8.66 4.05
CA ALA A 76 -4.74 7.80 4.31
C ALA A 76 -4.94 6.76 3.20
N GLN A 77 -4.66 7.12 1.94
CA GLN A 77 -4.75 6.20 0.80
C GLN A 77 -3.74 5.05 0.91
N VAL A 78 -2.52 5.32 1.37
CA VAL A 78 -1.50 4.30 1.59
C VAL A 78 -1.93 3.34 2.69
N VAL A 79 -2.46 3.86 3.80
CA VAL A 79 -2.95 3.05 4.91
C VAL A 79 -4.14 2.20 4.49
N LEU A 80 -5.10 2.75 3.75
CA LEU A 80 -6.23 1.98 3.22
C LEU A 80 -5.76 0.82 2.34
N ARG A 81 -4.76 1.03 1.49
CA ARG A 81 -4.20 -0.05 0.66
C ARG A 81 -3.56 -1.15 1.51
N VAL A 82 -2.71 -0.79 2.46
CA VAL A 82 -2.07 -1.76 3.36
C VAL A 82 -3.14 -2.52 4.17
N LEU A 83 -4.16 -1.83 4.66
CA LEU A 83 -5.26 -2.43 5.40
C LEU A 83 -6.04 -3.42 4.54
N GLY A 84 -6.41 -3.06 3.30
CA GLY A 84 -7.15 -3.92 2.37
C GLY A 84 -6.40 -5.19 1.97
N GLU A 85 -5.07 -5.15 1.96
CA GLU A 85 -4.19 -6.31 1.76
C GLU A 85 -4.04 -7.18 3.00
N SER A 86 -4.22 -6.60 4.19
CA SER A 86 -3.95 -7.27 5.47
C SER A 86 -5.18 -7.88 6.14
N VAL A 87 -6.38 -7.47 5.72
CA VAL A 87 -7.66 -7.99 6.24
C VAL A 87 -8.25 -9.05 5.33
N ASP A 88 -9.16 -9.87 5.88
CA ASP A 88 -9.88 -10.87 5.09
C ASP A 88 -10.89 -10.25 4.12
N GLU A 89 -11.40 -11.08 3.21
CA GLU A 89 -12.38 -10.70 2.19
C GLU A 89 -13.67 -10.11 2.79
N ASP A 90 -14.14 -10.61 3.94
CA ASP A 90 -15.37 -10.13 4.55
C ASP A 90 -15.18 -8.72 5.15
N ALA A 91 -14.06 -8.50 5.84
CA ALA A 91 -13.66 -7.20 6.35
C ALA A 91 -13.40 -6.21 5.21
N ARG A 92 -12.77 -6.65 4.12
CA ARG A 92 -12.56 -5.81 2.93
C ARG A 92 -13.89 -5.41 2.29
N ARG A 93 -14.83 -6.35 2.09
CA ARG A 93 -16.17 -6.06 1.55
C ARG A 93 -16.93 -5.07 2.41
N LEU A 94 -16.83 -5.21 3.73
CA LEU A 94 -17.40 -4.27 4.67
C LEU A 94 -16.83 -2.86 4.44
N LEU A 95 -15.50 -2.73 4.41
CA LEU A 95 -14.82 -1.45 4.22
C LEU A 95 -15.19 -0.79 2.88
N VAL A 96 -15.23 -1.57 1.79
CA VAL A 96 -15.65 -1.08 0.46
C VAL A 96 -17.11 -0.58 0.47
N ARG A 97 -17.98 -1.19 1.26
CA ARG A 97 -19.39 -0.80 1.37
C ARG A 97 -19.57 0.54 2.10
N VAL A 98 -18.79 0.77 3.15
CA VAL A 98 -18.96 1.97 4.01
C VAL A 98 -18.17 3.17 3.54
N LEU A 99 -17.08 2.96 2.78
CA LEU A 99 -16.24 4.04 2.29
C LEU A 99 -16.85 4.72 1.06
N PRO A 100 -16.62 6.04 0.88
CA PRO A 100 -16.83 6.71 -0.38
C PRO A 100 -16.11 5.97 -1.53
N ALA A 101 -16.70 5.94 -2.73
CA ALA A 101 -16.16 5.21 -3.88
C ALA A 101 -14.69 5.59 -4.19
N GLU A 102 -14.34 6.86 -3.98
CA GLU A 102 -12.98 7.38 -4.16
C GLU A 102 -11.96 6.82 -3.16
N LEU A 103 -12.40 6.38 -1.99
CA LEU A 103 -11.54 5.73 -1.00
C LEU A 103 -11.57 4.21 -1.15
N ALA A 104 -12.73 3.66 -1.47
CA ALA A 104 -12.92 2.23 -1.69
C ALA A 104 -11.99 1.65 -2.77
N ARG A 105 -11.70 2.40 -3.85
CA ARG A 105 -10.74 1.98 -4.90
C ARG A 105 -9.33 1.66 -4.36
N HIS A 106 -8.94 2.20 -3.20
CA HIS A 106 -7.63 1.94 -2.61
C HIS A 106 -7.57 0.61 -1.85
N LEU A 107 -8.72 0.01 -1.53
CA LEU A 107 -8.83 -1.29 -0.87
C LEU A 107 -8.83 -2.47 -1.84
N GLU A 108 -9.01 -2.21 -3.13
CA GLU A 108 -8.97 -3.26 -4.13
C GLU A 108 -7.58 -3.90 -4.13
N PRO A 109 -7.50 -5.24 -4.02
CA PRO A 109 -6.22 -5.92 -4.14
C PRO A 109 -5.64 -5.57 -5.50
N VAL A 110 -4.38 -5.15 -5.52
CA VAL A 110 -3.65 -4.99 -6.76
C VAL A 110 -3.55 -6.38 -7.37
N VAL A 111 -4.44 -6.68 -8.32
CA VAL A 111 -4.32 -7.85 -9.16
C VAL A 111 -3.10 -7.58 -10.02
N TYR A 112 -1.95 -8.06 -9.57
CA TYR A 112 -0.85 -8.31 -10.47
C TYR A 112 -1.36 -9.37 -11.45
N GLY A 113 -1.97 -8.92 -12.54
CA GLY A 113 -2.19 -9.77 -13.69
C GLY A 113 -0.85 -10.42 -14.03
N GLU A 114 -0.89 -11.66 -14.51
CA GLU A 114 0.28 -12.23 -15.17
C GLU A 114 0.84 -11.13 -16.09
N PRO A 115 2.15 -10.78 -15.98
CA PRO A 115 2.72 -9.77 -16.85
C PRO A 115 2.32 -10.15 -18.26
N GLU A 116 1.65 -9.24 -18.99
CA GLU A 116 1.21 -9.54 -20.35
C GLU A 116 2.37 -10.24 -21.05
N PRO A 117 2.17 -11.47 -21.58
CA PRO A 117 3.27 -12.25 -22.09
C PRO A 117 4.02 -11.36 -23.06
N HIS A 118 5.26 -11.01 -22.70
CA HIS A 118 6.07 -10.07 -23.47
C HIS A 118 6.03 -10.55 -24.91
N ARG A 119 5.21 -9.91 -25.74
CA ARG A 119 5.10 -10.29 -27.13
C ARG A 119 6.46 -9.88 -27.69
N PRO A 120 7.34 -10.84 -28.04
CA PRO A 120 8.62 -10.45 -28.60
C PRO A 120 8.29 -9.58 -29.82
N PRO A 121 8.94 -8.41 -29.98
CA PRO A 121 8.70 -7.58 -31.14
C PRO A 121 8.85 -8.48 -32.36
N SER A 122 7.78 -8.57 -33.15
CA SER A 122 7.72 -9.34 -34.38
C SER A 122 8.99 -9.09 -35.18
N GLY A 123 9.71 -10.18 -35.45
CA GLY A 123 11.11 -10.19 -35.85
C GLY A 123 11.48 -9.15 -36.91
N HIS A 124 12.49 -8.35 -36.58
CA HIS A 124 13.54 -8.04 -37.52
C HIS A 124 14.76 -8.85 -37.10
N THR A 125 15.02 -9.90 -37.87
CA THR A 125 16.20 -10.76 -37.81
C THR A 125 17.47 -9.91 -37.77
N LEU A 126 18.37 -10.21 -36.82
CA LEU A 126 19.73 -9.67 -36.67
C LEU A 126 20.68 -10.02 -37.85
N ALA A 127 20.14 -10.32 -39.03
CA ALA A 127 20.85 -10.87 -40.17
C ALA A 127 21.18 -9.85 -41.26
N ASP A 128 20.83 -8.56 -41.09
CA ASP A 128 21.30 -7.50 -41.98
C ASP A 128 22.46 -6.76 -41.33
N GLY A 129 23.66 -7.25 -41.64
CA GLY A 129 24.90 -6.74 -41.11
C GLY A 129 25.11 -5.24 -41.35
N ARG A 130 25.60 -4.57 -40.30
CA ARG A 130 26.60 -3.51 -40.45
C ARG A 130 27.74 -3.74 -39.47
N PRO A 131 28.89 -4.25 -39.93
CA PRO A 131 30.10 -4.20 -39.13
C PRO A 131 30.61 -2.76 -39.11
N GLY A 132 30.73 -2.18 -37.91
CA GLY A 132 31.61 -1.03 -37.70
C GLY A 132 30.98 0.14 -36.97
N SER A 133 31.25 0.23 -35.67
CA SER A 133 31.94 1.42 -35.16
C SER A 133 32.68 1.06 -33.88
N ARG A 134 33.99 0.84 -34.01
CA ARG A 134 34.94 0.95 -32.90
C ARG A 134 34.91 2.41 -32.44
N ARG A 135 34.17 2.72 -31.39
CA ARG A 135 34.42 3.93 -30.60
C ARG A 135 35.34 3.54 -29.45
N PRO A 136 36.62 3.93 -29.48
CA PRO A 136 37.46 3.82 -28.29
C PRO A 136 36.90 4.76 -27.21
N LEU A 137 36.81 4.25 -25.99
CA LEU A 137 36.55 5.05 -24.80
C LEU A 137 37.74 6.01 -24.64
N SER A 138 37.52 7.29 -24.93
CA SER A 138 38.48 8.34 -24.60
C SER A 138 38.60 8.46 -23.09
N GLU A 139 39.65 7.85 -22.58
CA GLU A 139 40.32 8.15 -21.33
C GLU A 139 40.76 9.63 -21.38
N ALA A 140 40.09 10.50 -20.62
CA ALA A 140 40.53 11.87 -20.38
C ALA A 140 40.47 12.12 -18.88
N GLY A 141 41.64 12.02 -18.25
CA GLY A 141 41.81 12.24 -16.83
C GLY A 141 41.58 13.68 -16.41
N ALA A 142 41.22 13.84 -15.15
CA ALA A 142 41.53 15.04 -14.38
C ALA A 142 41.97 14.61 -12.97
N ARG A 143 43.25 14.25 -12.87
CA ARG A 143 44.02 14.54 -11.65
C ARG A 143 44.17 16.05 -11.57
N ARG A 144 43.84 16.64 -10.43
CA ARG A 144 44.61 17.75 -9.85
C ARG A 144 44.71 17.55 -8.35
N ASP A 145 45.94 17.36 -7.91
CA ASP A 145 46.41 17.66 -6.56
C ASP A 145 46.26 19.16 -6.29
N THR A 146 45.81 19.49 -5.07
CA THR A 146 46.51 20.37 -4.11
C THR A 146 45.85 20.21 -2.76
#